data_AF-W8V7X4-F1
#
_entry.id   AF-W8V7X4-F1
#
_cell.length_a   1.000
_cell.length_b   1.000
_cell.length_c   1.000
_cell.angle_alpha   90.00
_cell.angle_beta   90.00
_cell.angle_gamma   90.00
#
_symmetry.space_group_name_H-M   'P 1'
#
loop_
_entity.id
_entity.type
_entity.pdbx_description
1 polymer ?
#
loop_
_entity_poly.entity_id
_entity_poly.type
_entity_poly.pdbx_seq_one_letter_code
_entity_poly.pdbx_strand_id
1 'polypeptide(L)'
;MNKLRKLTVLTCSIASLFSLHSFAAAPSAPPIAKPGETWVLQAKRSDEFNNKDSAKWNFQPENFGVWSWRDSNAVVSGGKLTLTTRRENHTRTFWDGCNKKQVPNYPLYYTSGIAKSRATGNYGYYEARIKGASTYPGVSPAFWMYSTIDRTLTEDGDVQYSEIDVVELTQKNEVRKSDHDLHNIVVINGEPTWQRPLKVPFNHNQIILPYDPRNDFHTYGVNVTKDSITWYVDGKEIATKENKYWHRQMNLTLSQGLRAPLTEFRCNQFYPSDQRPSAGYPTSMEVDYVRTWFKTNGGTGPTDPTDPTDPTDPGNGNDCPTTWVPVTGVTVTPASKVLAKNQTVSLNTTVLPQCATNKKVTYSSSNATVAVVNSNGVVTARKRGNAVITVKTKNKGKVDTVNITVN
;
A
#
# COMPACT_ATOMS: atom_id res chain seq x y z
N MET A 1 -30.97 61.27 59.81
CA MET A 1 -31.00 60.67 58.46
C MET A 1 -29.72 59.86 58.27
N ASN A 2 -29.78 58.52 58.33
CA ASN A 2 -28.63 57.69 57.96
C ASN A 2 -29.14 56.43 57.24
N LYS A 3 -28.67 56.27 55.99
CA LYS A 3 -29.12 55.29 55.00
C LYS A 3 -28.60 53.89 55.33
N LEU A 4 -29.53 52.93 55.34
CA LEU A 4 -29.25 51.48 55.34
C LEU A 4 -28.62 51.08 54.00
N ARG A 5 -27.37 50.58 53.99
CA ARG A 5 -26.74 49.99 52.80
C ARG A 5 -27.13 48.50 52.73
N LYS A 6 -27.82 48.11 51.65
CA LYS A 6 -28.03 46.70 51.28
C LYS A 6 -26.73 46.13 50.73
N LEU A 7 -26.28 45.02 51.30
CA LEU A 7 -25.14 44.22 50.82
C LEU A 7 -25.69 43.17 49.84
N THR A 8 -25.37 43.31 48.55
CA THR A 8 -25.70 42.32 47.52
C THR A 8 -24.59 41.28 47.50
N VAL A 9 -24.88 40.06 47.94
CA VAL A 9 -23.97 38.91 47.79
C VAL A 9 -24.09 38.39 46.36
N LEU A 10 -23.04 38.57 45.57
CA LEU A 10 -22.93 38.03 44.22
C LEU A 10 -22.42 36.58 44.33
N THR A 11 -23.31 35.61 44.19
CA THR A 11 -22.93 34.19 44.07
C THR A 11 -22.29 33.96 42.70
N CYS A 12 -20.97 33.80 42.67
CA CYS A 12 -20.22 33.40 41.49
C CYS A 12 -20.44 31.89 41.26
N SER A 13 -21.40 31.54 40.40
CA SER A 13 -21.58 30.17 39.94
C SER A 13 -20.46 29.83 38.96
N ILE A 14 -19.45 29.09 39.43
CA ILE A 14 -18.46 28.45 38.56
C ILE A 14 -19.19 27.34 37.80
N ALA A 15 -19.64 27.65 36.59
CA ALA A 15 -20.10 26.65 35.65
C ALA A 15 -18.86 25.92 35.11
N SER A 16 -18.50 24.82 35.75
CA SER A 16 -17.54 23.86 35.21
C SER A 16 -18.14 23.26 33.94
N LEU A 17 -17.80 23.82 32.78
CA LEU A 17 -18.03 23.17 31.49
C LEU A 17 -17.16 21.91 31.45
N PHE A 18 -17.72 20.79 31.90
CA PHE A 18 -17.25 19.48 31.49
C PHE A 18 -17.61 19.33 30.01
N SER A 19 -16.64 19.60 29.12
CA SER A 19 -16.75 19.13 27.75
C SER A 19 -16.69 17.61 27.76
N LEU A 20 -17.86 16.98 27.78
CA LEU A 20 -18.00 15.60 27.36
C LEU A 20 -17.47 15.51 25.93
N HIS A 21 -16.21 15.10 25.80
CA HIS A 21 -15.66 14.66 24.52
C HIS A 21 -16.41 13.37 24.19
N SER A 22 -17.50 13.51 23.44
CA SER A 22 -18.19 12.37 22.85
C SER A 22 -17.19 11.71 21.91
N PHE A 23 -16.57 10.63 22.35
CA PHE A 23 -15.76 9.77 21.49
C PHE A 23 -16.69 9.21 20.40
N ALA A 24 -16.62 9.79 19.20
CA ALA A 24 -17.37 9.27 18.07
C ALA A 24 -16.87 7.86 17.79
N ALA A 25 -17.75 6.87 17.92
CA ALA A 25 -17.44 5.50 17.51
C ALA A 25 -17.03 5.50 16.03
N ALA A 26 -16.04 4.67 15.67
CA ALA A 26 -15.62 4.52 14.27
C ALA A 26 -16.84 4.18 13.39
N PRO A 27 -16.98 4.80 12.21
CA PRO A 27 -18.13 4.55 11.36
C PRO A 27 -18.14 3.10 10.88
N SER A 28 -19.35 2.54 10.76
CA SER A 28 -19.57 1.15 10.36
C SER A 28 -19.13 0.84 8.93
N ALA A 29 -18.96 1.86 8.09
CA ALA A 29 -18.56 1.73 6.70
C ALA A 29 -17.62 2.89 6.29
N PRO A 30 -16.75 2.67 5.27
CA PRO A 30 -15.92 3.74 4.72
C PRO A 30 -16.76 4.76 3.94
N PRO A 31 -16.24 5.99 3.73
CA PRO A 31 -16.94 7.04 2.97
C PRO A 31 -17.22 6.66 1.51
N ILE A 32 -16.53 5.66 0.96
CA ILE A 32 -16.74 5.17 -0.41
C ILE A 32 -17.82 4.09 -0.53
N ALA A 33 -18.44 3.67 0.58
CA ALA A 33 -19.42 2.59 0.58
C ALA A 33 -20.66 2.98 -0.24
N LYS A 34 -21.07 2.09 -1.15
CA LYS A 34 -22.31 2.26 -1.94
C LYS A 34 -23.50 1.61 -1.22
N PRO A 35 -24.74 2.06 -1.50
CA PRO A 35 -25.94 1.40 -0.97
C PRO A 35 -25.93 -0.11 -1.24
N GLY A 36 -26.21 -0.89 -0.20
CA GLY A 36 -26.21 -2.36 -0.26
C GLY A 36 -24.84 -3.02 -0.08
N GLU A 37 -23.74 -2.26 -0.01
CA GLU A 37 -22.43 -2.81 0.31
C GLU A 37 -22.26 -2.98 1.82
N THR A 38 -21.64 -4.10 2.22
CA THR A 38 -21.28 -4.34 3.62
C THR A 38 -19.77 -4.28 3.76
N TRP A 39 -19.31 -3.53 4.76
CA TRP A 39 -17.89 -3.34 5.05
C TRP A 39 -17.61 -3.71 6.51
N VAL A 40 -16.43 -4.26 6.76
CA VAL A 40 -16.00 -4.69 8.10
C VAL A 40 -14.72 -3.96 8.47
N LEU A 41 -14.76 -3.21 9.58
CA LEU A 41 -13.60 -2.53 10.14
C LEU A 41 -12.55 -3.55 10.60
N GLN A 42 -11.30 -3.35 10.20
CA GLN A 42 -10.17 -4.22 10.49
C GLN A 42 -9.46 -3.71 11.75
N ALA A 43 -9.87 -4.21 12.92
CA ALA A 43 -9.41 -3.71 14.23
C ALA A 43 -7.88 -3.72 14.41
N LYS A 44 -7.19 -4.74 13.89
CA LYS A 44 -5.72 -4.86 13.97
C LYS A 44 -4.96 -3.81 13.14
N ARG A 45 -5.66 -3.04 12.29
CA ARG A 45 -5.14 -1.98 11.41
C ARG A 45 -5.98 -0.70 11.48
N SER A 46 -6.76 -0.55 12.55
CA SER A 46 -7.58 0.64 12.81
C SER A 46 -7.34 1.14 14.23
N ASP A 47 -7.28 2.45 14.40
CA ASP A 47 -7.06 3.10 15.68
C ASP A 47 -7.63 4.53 15.68
N GLU A 48 -8.29 4.89 16.77
CA GLU A 48 -8.75 6.25 17.06
C GLU A 48 -7.77 6.97 18.00
N PHE A 49 -6.62 6.35 18.30
CA PHE A 49 -5.53 6.89 19.11
C PHE A 49 -5.99 7.46 20.47
N ASN A 50 -6.89 6.75 21.14
CA ASN A 50 -7.24 7.05 22.54
C ASN A 50 -6.14 6.62 23.53
N ASN A 51 -5.31 5.65 23.12
CA ASN A 51 -4.17 5.15 23.88
C ASN A 51 -3.05 4.68 22.95
N LYS A 52 -1.81 4.66 23.44
CA LYS A 52 -0.67 4.12 22.70
C LYS A 52 -0.67 2.59 22.78
N ASP A 53 -1.21 1.93 21.76
CA ASP A 53 -1.30 0.47 21.68
C ASP A 53 -0.06 -0.17 21.01
N SER A 54 0.94 -0.55 21.81
CA SER A 54 2.16 -1.21 21.34
C SER A 54 1.96 -2.69 20.94
N ALA A 55 0.81 -3.29 21.26
CA ALA A 55 0.46 -4.62 20.79
C ALA A 55 -0.01 -4.56 19.33
N LYS A 56 -0.75 -3.51 18.95
CA LYS A 56 -1.19 -3.28 17.57
C LYS A 56 -0.11 -2.64 16.69
N TRP A 57 0.64 -1.69 17.25
CA TRP A 57 1.62 -0.89 16.51
C TRP A 57 3.05 -1.15 16.99
N ASN A 58 3.97 -1.28 16.04
CA ASN A 58 5.39 -1.19 16.27
C ASN A 58 5.85 0.27 16.06
N PHE A 59 6.19 0.93 17.17
CA PHE A 59 6.66 2.32 17.17
C PHE A 59 8.19 2.48 17.02
N GLN A 60 8.91 1.36 16.90
CA GLN A 60 10.36 1.36 16.66
C GLN A 60 10.76 0.14 15.81
N PRO A 61 10.31 0.08 14.54
CA PRO A 61 10.68 -0.97 13.60
C PRO A 61 12.13 -0.83 13.12
N GLU A 62 12.52 -1.68 12.17
CA GLU A 62 13.82 -1.62 11.50
C GLU A 62 14.13 -0.22 10.95
N ASN A 63 15.37 0.25 11.15
CA ASN A 63 15.78 1.58 10.68
C ASN A 63 16.08 1.57 9.19
N PHE A 64 15.67 2.63 8.51
CA PHE A 64 16.00 2.92 7.11
C PHE A 64 16.11 4.45 6.90
N GLY A 65 16.50 4.86 5.69
CA GLY A 65 16.81 6.26 5.41
C GLY A 65 18.01 6.76 6.22
N VAL A 66 17.99 8.04 6.58
CA VAL A 66 19.13 8.75 7.23
C VAL A 66 18.76 9.33 8.59
N TRP A 67 17.82 8.66 9.24
CA TRP A 67 17.42 8.89 10.63
C TRP A 67 17.30 7.54 11.33
N SER A 68 16.93 7.58 12.61
CA SER A 68 16.52 6.40 13.36
C SER A 68 15.15 6.60 13.99
N TRP A 69 14.36 5.53 14.02
CA TRP A 69 13.10 5.49 14.72
C TRP A 69 13.33 5.42 16.24
N ARG A 70 12.48 6.12 16.99
CA ARG A 70 12.47 6.10 18.46
C ARG A 70 11.03 5.94 18.92
N ASP A 71 10.78 4.99 19.82
CA ASP A 71 9.46 4.85 20.44
C ASP A 71 9.01 6.14 21.14
N SER A 72 9.94 6.86 21.77
CA SER A 72 9.71 8.14 22.45
C SER A 72 9.29 9.28 21.51
N ASN A 73 9.43 9.09 20.19
CA ASN A 73 8.98 10.06 19.17
C ASN A 73 7.57 9.76 18.65
N ALA A 74 6.91 8.71 19.17
CA ALA A 74 5.50 8.45 18.95
C ALA A 74 4.74 8.61 20.27
N VAL A 75 3.93 9.65 20.37
CA VAL A 75 3.17 10.00 21.57
C VAL A 75 1.68 9.98 21.24
N VAL A 76 0.87 9.37 22.09
CA VAL A 76 -0.59 9.46 22.01
C VAL A 76 -1.10 10.33 23.14
N SER A 77 -1.84 11.39 22.82
CA SER A 77 -2.44 12.30 23.80
C SER A 77 -3.64 13.01 23.18
N GLY A 78 -4.69 13.24 23.97
CA GLY A 78 -5.87 13.97 23.53
C GLY A 78 -6.58 13.35 22.32
N GLY A 79 -6.58 12.02 22.21
CA GLY A 79 -7.20 11.29 21.10
C GLY A 79 -6.42 11.33 19.79
N LYS A 80 -5.12 11.63 19.82
CA LYS A 80 -4.29 11.78 18.62
C LYS A 80 -2.94 11.12 18.79
N LEU A 81 -2.41 10.59 17.69
CA LEU A 81 -1.01 10.19 17.56
C LEU A 81 -0.18 11.37 17.03
N THR A 82 0.89 11.71 17.73
CA THR A 82 1.91 12.69 17.31
C THR A 82 3.21 11.95 16.99
N LEU A 83 3.73 12.14 15.77
CA LEU A 83 5.01 11.58 15.33
C LEU A 83 6.01 12.71 15.13
N THR A 84 7.04 12.75 15.98
CA THR A 84 7.97 13.88 16.06
C THR A 84 9.32 13.56 15.44
N THR A 85 9.82 14.42 14.56
CA THR A 85 11.22 14.44 14.13
C THR A 85 12.02 15.38 15.04
N ARG A 86 13.17 14.92 15.53
CA ARG A 86 14.05 15.66 16.44
C ARG A 86 15.46 15.74 15.87
N ARG A 87 16.13 16.88 16.10
CA ARG A 87 17.57 17.00 15.93
C ARG A 87 18.27 16.26 17.07
N GLU A 88 18.87 15.11 16.77
CA GLU A 88 19.50 14.21 17.74
C GLU A 88 20.71 13.52 17.09
N ASN A 89 21.92 13.89 17.51
CA ASN A 89 23.15 13.21 17.09
C ASN A 89 23.16 11.79 17.64
N HIS A 90 23.39 10.81 16.76
CA HIS A 90 23.58 9.41 17.14
C HIS A 90 24.36 8.69 16.05
N THR A 91 24.70 7.42 16.31
CA THR A 91 25.28 6.53 15.30
C THR A 91 24.44 5.27 15.17
N ARG A 92 24.52 4.61 14.01
CA ARG A 92 24.07 3.23 13.83
C ARG A 92 24.79 2.59 12.65
N THR A 93 24.66 1.28 12.48
CA THR A 93 25.01 0.63 11.23
C THR A 93 24.12 1.18 10.10
N PHE A 94 24.75 1.58 9.00
CA PHE A 94 24.09 2.16 7.84
C PHE A 94 24.46 1.39 6.57
N TRP A 95 23.47 1.01 5.78
CA TRP A 95 23.69 0.41 4.47
C TRP A 95 24.07 1.52 3.48
N ASP A 96 25.29 1.46 2.96
CA ASP A 96 25.79 2.34 1.91
C ASP A 96 25.54 1.69 0.55
N GLY A 97 24.38 1.96 -0.04
CA GLY A 97 23.94 1.36 -1.31
C GLY A 97 24.81 1.70 -2.51
N CYS A 98 25.50 2.84 -2.52
CA CYS A 98 26.46 3.18 -3.58
C CYS A 98 27.67 2.25 -3.58
N ASN A 99 28.19 1.92 -2.40
CA ASN A 99 29.35 1.03 -2.23
C ASN A 99 28.97 -0.41 -1.86
N LYS A 100 27.67 -0.71 -1.80
CA LYS A 100 27.10 -2.03 -1.45
C LYS A 100 27.67 -2.64 -0.17
N LYS A 101 27.84 -1.85 0.90
CA LYS A 101 28.42 -2.31 2.18
C LYS A 101 27.67 -1.77 3.39
N GLN A 102 27.75 -2.49 4.51
CA GLN A 102 27.34 -1.98 5.81
C GLN A 102 28.46 -1.15 6.42
N VAL A 103 28.14 0.06 6.89
CA VAL A 103 29.08 0.96 7.56
C VAL A 103 28.72 1.03 9.04
N PRO A 104 29.53 0.45 9.95
CA PRO A 104 29.28 0.54 11.38
C PRO A 104 29.50 1.97 11.88
N ASN A 105 28.85 2.34 12.99
CA ASN A 105 29.00 3.64 13.65
C ASN A 105 28.81 4.86 12.71
N TYR A 106 27.96 4.74 11.69
CA TYR A 106 27.71 5.82 10.75
C TYR A 106 26.97 6.98 11.46
N PRO A 107 27.49 8.22 11.41
CA PRO A 107 26.89 9.35 12.12
C PRO A 107 25.61 9.82 11.43
N LEU A 108 24.56 10.00 12.22
CA LEU A 108 23.26 10.54 11.79
C LEU A 108 22.81 11.63 12.77
N TYR A 109 21.91 12.49 12.31
CA TYR A 109 21.67 13.79 12.95
C TYR A 109 20.23 13.99 13.41
N TYR A 110 19.33 13.07 13.08
CA TYR A 110 17.92 13.18 13.41
C TYR A 110 17.31 11.84 13.79
N THR A 111 16.38 11.87 14.73
CA THR A 111 15.48 10.75 15.03
C THR A 111 14.05 11.13 14.67
N SER A 112 13.19 10.14 14.44
CA SER A 112 11.79 10.40 14.08
C SER A 112 10.82 9.37 14.66
N GLY A 113 9.53 9.62 14.48
CA GLY A 113 8.42 8.77 14.92
C GLY A 113 7.80 8.00 13.75
N ILE A 114 7.34 6.79 14.06
CA ILE A 114 6.64 5.87 13.15
C ILE A 114 5.64 5.04 13.96
N ALA A 115 4.54 4.64 13.34
CA ALA A 115 3.61 3.63 13.82
C ALA A 115 3.35 2.64 12.67
N LYS A 116 3.96 1.45 12.75
CA LYS A 116 3.81 0.36 11.77
C LYS A 116 2.91 -0.72 12.35
N SER A 117 1.80 -1.07 11.71
CA SER A 117 0.90 -2.12 12.18
C SER A 117 1.65 -3.45 12.23
N ARG A 118 1.45 -4.23 13.30
CA ARG A 118 2.01 -5.59 13.36
C ARG A 118 1.28 -6.52 12.39
N ALA A 119 -0.04 -6.39 12.31
CA ALA A 119 -0.85 -7.08 11.31
C ALA A 119 -0.58 -6.53 9.91
N THR A 120 -0.77 -7.39 8.92
CA THR A 120 -0.66 -7.06 7.50
C THR A 120 -2.02 -7.11 6.81
N GLY A 121 -2.08 -6.59 5.59
CA GLY A 121 -3.13 -6.89 4.64
C GLY A 121 -2.80 -6.29 3.28
N ASN A 122 -3.77 -6.26 2.39
CA ASN A 122 -3.60 -5.68 1.05
C ASN A 122 -4.89 -5.03 0.55
N TYR A 123 -5.92 -5.80 0.21
CA TYR A 123 -7.19 -5.29 -0.28
C TYR A 123 -8.02 -4.69 0.85
N GLY A 124 -8.73 -3.63 0.53
CA GLY A 124 -9.53 -2.87 1.48
C GLY A 124 -9.49 -1.37 1.21
N TYR A 125 -10.31 -0.64 1.96
CA TYR A 125 -10.23 0.81 2.04
C TYR A 125 -9.44 1.22 3.27
N TYR A 126 -8.48 2.12 3.09
CA TYR A 126 -7.62 2.63 4.14
C TYR A 126 -7.76 4.13 4.16
N GLU A 127 -7.91 4.72 5.35
CA GLU A 127 -7.98 6.17 5.50
C GLU A 127 -7.28 6.61 6.78
N ALA A 128 -6.55 7.72 6.70
CA ALA A 128 -6.05 8.41 7.87
C ALA A 128 -6.42 9.89 7.79
N ARG A 129 -6.72 10.48 8.95
CA ARG A 129 -6.96 11.91 9.09
C ARG A 129 -5.73 12.57 9.69
N ILE A 130 -5.02 13.34 8.88
CA ILE A 130 -3.64 13.78 9.15
C ILE A 130 -3.54 15.30 9.06
N LYS A 131 -2.80 15.88 9.99
CA LYS A 131 -2.26 17.24 9.90
C LYS A 131 -0.75 17.19 9.72
N GLY A 132 -0.26 17.86 8.68
CA GLY A 132 1.16 17.90 8.35
C GLY A 132 1.99 18.67 9.36
N ALA A 133 3.31 18.41 9.38
CA ALA A 133 4.25 19.13 10.23
C ALA A 133 4.44 20.59 9.80
N SER A 134 4.61 21.49 10.77
CA SER A 134 4.75 22.92 10.51
C SER A 134 6.00 23.26 9.68
N THR A 135 7.11 22.56 9.93
CA THR A 135 8.40 22.80 9.29
C THR A 135 8.38 22.31 7.84
N TYR A 136 8.65 23.23 6.92
CA TYR A 136 8.82 22.93 5.50
C TYR A 136 9.86 23.90 4.91
N PRO A 137 10.80 23.41 4.08
CA PRO A 137 11.07 22.00 3.76
C PRO A 137 11.79 21.25 4.90
N GLY A 138 11.93 19.93 4.79
CA GLY A 138 12.81 19.13 5.66
C GLY A 138 12.20 17.82 6.18
N VAL A 139 10.88 17.71 6.24
CA VAL A 139 10.17 16.49 6.64
C VAL A 139 9.04 16.14 5.68
N SER A 140 8.68 14.86 5.63
CA SER A 140 7.55 14.32 4.88
C SER A 140 6.69 13.45 5.80
N PRO A 141 5.54 13.98 6.28
CA PRO A 141 4.47 13.17 6.83
C PRO A 141 3.95 12.19 5.78
N ALA A 142 3.89 10.91 6.11
CA ALA A 142 3.50 9.86 5.19
C ALA A 142 2.49 8.88 5.80
N PHE A 143 1.52 8.48 4.99
CA PHE A 143 0.63 7.36 5.23
C PHE A 143 0.74 6.37 4.07
N TRP A 144 1.14 5.16 4.37
CA TRP A 144 1.62 4.21 3.37
C TRP A 144 1.54 2.79 3.91
N MET A 145 1.80 1.81 3.05
CA MET A 145 1.92 0.41 3.45
C MET A 145 2.96 -0.30 2.60
N TYR A 146 3.74 -1.19 3.22
CA TYR A 146 4.84 -1.88 2.54
C TYR A 146 5.02 -3.33 2.99
N SER A 147 5.49 -4.19 2.09
CA SER A 147 5.78 -5.60 2.38
C SER A 147 7.22 -5.80 2.82
N THR A 148 7.54 -6.99 3.34
CA THR A 148 8.92 -7.46 3.34
C THR A 148 9.44 -7.62 1.91
N ILE A 149 10.76 -7.52 1.72
CA ILE A 149 11.43 -7.85 0.45
C ILE A 149 11.78 -9.33 0.48
N ASP A 150 11.16 -10.11 -0.41
CA ASP A 150 11.48 -11.53 -0.58
C ASP A 150 12.35 -11.75 -1.81
N ARG A 151 13.66 -11.89 -1.59
CA ARG A 151 14.64 -12.11 -2.66
C ARG A 151 14.74 -13.57 -3.12
N THR A 152 14.01 -14.48 -2.48
CA THR A 152 13.95 -15.88 -2.92
C THR A 152 13.09 -16.05 -4.18
N LEU A 153 12.26 -15.05 -4.48
CA LEU A 153 11.44 -14.99 -5.69
C LEU A 153 12.26 -14.46 -6.87
N THR A 154 12.72 -15.37 -7.74
CA THR A 154 13.68 -15.05 -8.81
C THR A 154 13.14 -15.25 -10.22
N GLU A 155 11.88 -15.67 -10.39
CA GLU A 155 11.30 -15.93 -11.71
C GLU A 155 10.77 -14.65 -12.36
N ASP A 156 10.82 -14.56 -13.69
CA ASP A 156 10.28 -13.41 -14.42
C ASP A 156 8.80 -13.13 -14.07
N GLY A 157 8.54 -11.87 -13.70
CA GLY A 157 7.25 -11.40 -13.23
C GLY A 157 6.98 -11.61 -11.73
N ASP A 158 7.87 -12.27 -10.99
CA ASP A 158 7.74 -12.37 -9.54
C ASP A 158 7.92 -10.99 -8.88
N VAL A 159 7.04 -10.68 -7.93
CA VAL A 159 7.08 -9.44 -7.16
C VAL A 159 7.73 -9.71 -5.81
N GLN A 160 8.93 -9.15 -5.61
CA GLN A 160 9.69 -9.28 -4.36
C GLN A 160 9.22 -8.28 -3.30
N TYR A 161 8.66 -7.14 -3.72
CA TYR A 161 8.30 -6.04 -2.83
C TYR A 161 7.12 -5.25 -3.40
N SER A 162 6.17 -4.90 -2.53
CA SER A 162 5.03 -4.03 -2.85
C SER A 162 4.95 -2.92 -1.81
N GLU A 163 4.72 -1.69 -2.27
CA GLU A 163 4.50 -0.52 -1.44
C GLU A 163 3.48 0.41 -2.11
N ILE A 164 2.48 0.84 -1.34
CA ILE A 164 1.45 1.79 -1.74
C ILE A 164 1.55 3.00 -0.82
N ASP A 165 1.80 4.16 -1.39
CA ASP A 165 1.82 5.43 -0.66
C ASP A 165 0.45 6.08 -0.80
N VAL A 166 -0.31 6.09 0.29
CA VAL A 166 -1.62 6.75 0.32
C VAL A 166 -1.41 8.25 0.18
N VAL A 167 -0.44 8.79 0.90
CA VAL A 167 0.05 10.16 0.71
C VAL A 167 1.47 10.32 1.24
N GLU A 168 2.28 11.09 0.53
CA GLU A 168 3.50 11.71 1.02
C GLU A 168 3.37 13.23 0.91
N LEU A 169 3.34 13.92 2.07
CA LEU A 169 3.15 15.37 2.15
C LEU A 169 4.49 16.11 2.15
N THR A 170 4.48 17.35 1.66
CA THR A 170 5.56 18.34 1.86
C THR A 170 6.97 17.90 1.42
N GLN A 171 7.08 16.94 0.51
CA GLN A 171 8.37 16.44 0.01
C GLN A 171 8.83 17.05 -1.32
N LYS A 172 8.00 17.90 -1.92
CA LYS A 172 8.29 18.60 -3.17
C LYS A 172 8.75 20.03 -2.91
N ASN A 173 9.10 20.74 -3.99
CA ASN A 173 9.52 22.14 -3.95
C ASN A 173 8.37 23.13 -3.69
N GLU A 174 7.13 22.65 -3.65
CA GLU A 174 5.95 23.42 -3.28
C GLU A 174 5.20 22.69 -2.16
N VAL A 175 4.85 23.42 -1.09
CA VAL A 175 4.29 22.84 0.13
C VAL A 175 2.95 22.12 -0.09
N ARG A 176 2.17 22.57 -1.09
CA ARG A 176 0.86 22.02 -1.42
C ARG A 176 0.92 20.83 -2.36
N LYS A 177 2.08 20.49 -2.91
CA LYS A 177 2.22 19.29 -3.75
C LYS A 177 2.27 18.06 -2.86
N SER A 178 1.34 17.14 -3.07
CA SER A 178 1.33 15.82 -2.45
C SER A 178 1.54 14.75 -3.50
N ASP A 179 2.26 13.69 -3.12
CA ASP A 179 2.43 12.51 -3.96
C ASP A 179 1.62 11.33 -3.40
N HIS A 180 1.14 10.49 -4.31
CA HIS A 180 0.25 9.35 -4.05
C HIS A 180 0.74 8.17 -4.89
N ASP A 181 1.92 7.69 -4.52
CA ASP A 181 2.78 6.92 -5.40
C ASP A 181 2.72 5.41 -5.11
N LEU A 182 3.40 4.68 -5.98
CA LEU A 182 3.52 3.25 -5.92
C LEU A 182 4.99 2.83 -6.06
N HIS A 183 5.41 1.85 -5.28
CA HIS A 183 6.76 1.31 -5.35
C HIS A 183 6.70 -0.21 -5.40
N ASN A 184 7.56 -0.82 -6.21
CA ASN A 184 7.69 -2.28 -6.22
C ASN A 184 9.06 -2.75 -6.70
N ILE A 185 9.40 -3.99 -6.35
CA ILE A 185 10.48 -4.74 -6.99
C ILE A 185 9.83 -5.91 -7.72
N VAL A 186 10.08 -6.00 -9.02
CA VAL A 186 9.61 -7.10 -9.88
C VAL A 186 10.79 -7.64 -10.68
N VAL A 187 10.85 -8.95 -10.87
CA VAL A 187 11.88 -9.58 -11.70
C VAL A 187 11.55 -9.36 -13.18
N ILE A 188 12.48 -8.76 -13.91
CA ILE A 188 12.36 -8.48 -15.34
C ILE A 188 13.64 -8.97 -16.03
N ASN A 189 13.49 -9.91 -16.97
CA ASN A 189 14.60 -10.54 -17.69
C ASN A 189 15.63 -11.19 -16.74
N GLY A 190 15.15 -11.88 -15.71
CA GLY A 190 15.93 -12.56 -14.68
C GLY A 190 16.46 -11.65 -13.56
N GLU A 191 16.25 -10.33 -13.65
CA GLU A 191 16.85 -9.36 -12.73
C GLU A 191 15.82 -8.65 -11.83
N PRO A 192 15.98 -8.67 -10.50
CA PRO A 192 15.16 -7.90 -9.58
C PRO A 192 15.24 -6.39 -9.86
N THR A 193 14.16 -5.83 -10.40
CA THR A 193 14.14 -4.45 -10.90
C THR A 193 13.21 -3.59 -10.06
N TRP A 194 13.77 -2.50 -9.53
CA TRP A 194 12.98 -1.47 -8.85
C TRP A 194 12.16 -0.64 -9.84
N GLN A 195 10.86 -0.56 -9.60
CA GLN A 195 9.93 0.35 -10.28
C GLN A 195 9.58 1.50 -9.31
N ARG A 196 10.01 2.72 -9.64
CA ARG A 196 9.84 3.93 -8.81
C ARG A 196 9.12 5.02 -9.60
N PRO A 197 8.34 5.90 -8.95
CA PRO A 197 7.49 6.90 -9.60
C PRO A 197 8.25 7.79 -10.61
N LEU A 198 9.44 8.29 -10.26
CA LEU A 198 10.22 9.15 -11.15
C LEU A 198 10.77 8.45 -12.39
N LYS A 199 11.05 7.14 -12.31
CA LYS A 199 11.58 6.34 -13.45
C LYS A 199 10.47 5.67 -14.25
N VAL A 200 9.35 5.41 -13.59
CA VAL A 200 8.21 4.67 -14.12
C VAL A 200 6.98 5.52 -13.85
N PRO A 201 6.61 6.45 -14.76
CA PRO A 201 5.53 7.41 -14.51
C PRO A 201 4.16 6.77 -14.20
N PHE A 202 3.94 5.50 -14.59
CA PHE A 202 2.77 4.74 -14.18
C PHE A 202 2.60 4.70 -12.65
N ASN A 203 3.71 4.63 -11.92
CA ASN A 203 3.76 4.55 -10.48
C ASN A 203 3.60 5.91 -9.78
N HIS A 204 3.46 7.00 -10.53
CA HIS A 204 3.37 8.34 -9.98
C HIS A 204 1.95 8.91 -10.06
N ASN A 205 1.52 9.55 -8.97
CA ASN A 205 0.39 10.48 -8.95
C ASN A 205 0.77 11.68 -8.09
N GLN A 206 0.61 12.88 -8.63
CA GLN A 206 0.82 14.12 -7.90
C GLN A 206 -0.37 15.05 -8.11
N ILE A 207 -0.75 15.74 -7.04
CA ILE A 207 -1.76 16.80 -7.11
C ILE A 207 -1.23 18.04 -6.38
N ILE A 208 -1.83 19.18 -6.69
CA ILE A 208 -1.70 20.40 -5.88
C ILE A 208 -2.94 20.45 -4.98
N LEU A 209 -2.72 20.33 -3.68
CA LEU A 209 -3.78 20.41 -2.68
C LEU A 209 -4.42 21.82 -2.71
N PRO A 210 -5.75 21.93 -2.61
CA PRO A 210 -6.43 23.22 -2.55
C PRO A 210 -6.25 23.96 -1.21
N TYR A 211 -5.44 23.40 -0.32
CA TYR A 211 -5.15 23.88 1.03
C TYR A 211 -3.66 23.67 1.35
N ASP A 212 -3.18 24.32 2.41
CA ASP A 212 -1.87 24.00 2.99
C ASP A 212 -2.04 22.81 3.96
N PRO A 213 -1.41 21.64 3.70
CA PRO A 213 -1.66 20.42 4.47
C PRO A 213 -1.18 20.50 5.93
N ARG A 214 -0.51 21.59 6.32
CA ARG A 214 0.02 21.81 7.67
C ARG A 214 -0.96 22.56 8.57
N ASN A 215 -1.97 23.22 8.00
CA ASN A 215 -2.83 24.13 8.75
C ASN A 215 -3.92 23.39 9.54
N ASP A 216 -4.52 22.37 8.94
CA ASP A 216 -5.61 21.59 9.54
C ASP A 216 -5.49 20.10 9.20
N PHE A 217 -6.36 19.30 9.79
CA PHE A 217 -6.52 17.88 9.51
C PHE A 217 -7.32 17.67 8.23
N HIS A 218 -6.78 16.83 7.35
CA HIS A 218 -7.42 16.39 6.11
C HIS A 218 -7.46 14.87 6.03
N THR A 219 -8.39 14.31 5.26
CA THR A 219 -8.46 12.85 5.08
C THR A 219 -7.72 12.41 3.83
N TYR A 220 -6.90 11.36 3.99
CA TYR A 220 -6.15 10.75 2.91
C TYR A 220 -6.49 9.26 2.88
N GLY A 221 -7.07 8.82 1.77
CA GLY A 221 -7.59 7.47 1.63
C GLY A 221 -7.12 6.75 0.38
N VAL A 222 -7.13 5.42 0.42
CA VAL A 222 -6.91 4.57 -0.75
C VAL A 222 -7.85 3.37 -0.70
N ASN A 223 -8.50 3.07 -1.82
CA ASN A 223 -9.20 1.82 -2.05
C ASN A 223 -8.30 0.89 -2.86
N VAL A 224 -7.92 -0.24 -2.26
CA VAL A 224 -7.08 -1.25 -2.89
C VAL A 224 -7.95 -2.47 -3.20
N THR A 225 -8.08 -2.80 -4.47
CA THR A 225 -8.74 -4.03 -4.93
C THR A 225 -7.73 -4.89 -5.68
N LYS A 226 -8.14 -6.10 -6.06
CA LYS A 226 -7.32 -6.96 -6.92
C LYS A 226 -7.06 -6.34 -8.29
N ASP A 227 -7.94 -5.46 -8.77
CA ASP A 227 -7.91 -4.94 -10.14
C ASP A 227 -7.40 -3.49 -10.20
N SER A 228 -7.62 -2.72 -9.13
CA SER A 228 -7.34 -1.28 -9.10
C SER A 228 -6.88 -0.77 -7.74
N ILE A 229 -6.19 0.37 -7.78
CA ILE A 229 -5.82 1.18 -6.62
C ILE A 229 -6.35 2.59 -6.90
N THR A 230 -7.19 3.11 -6.01
CA THR A 230 -7.85 4.42 -6.19
C THR A 230 -7.60 5.28 -4.96
N TRP A 231 -7.04 6.48 -5.15
CA TRP A 231 -6.69 7.39 -4.07
C TRP A 231 -7.73 8.49 -3.89
N TYR A 232 -7.87 8.94 -2.64
CA TYR A 232 -8.82 9.94 -2.22
C TYR A 232 -8.16 10.98 -1.32
N VAL A 233 -8.58 12.24 -1.50
CA VAL A 233 -8.23 13.34 -0.61
C VAL A 233 -9.50 14.11 -0.27
N ASP A 234 -9.79 14.26 1.03
CA ASP A 234 -11.04 14.85 1.53
C ASP A 234 -12.29 14.26 0.86
N GLY A 235 -12.30 12.93 0.73
CA GLY A 235 -13.39 12.16 0.12
C GLY A 235 -13.48 12.23 -1.41
N LYS A 236 -12.64 13.03 -2.09
CA LYS A 236 -12.63 13.14 -3.55
C LYS A 236 -11.61 12.19 -4.16
N GLU A 237 -12.02 11.41 -5.16
CA GLU A 237 -11.08 10.61 -5.96
C GLU A 237 -10.09 11.54 -6.69
N ILE A 238 -8.81 11.23 -6.59
CA ILE A 238 -7.72 12.02 -7.22
C ILE A 238 -6.94 11.24 -8.28
N ALA A 239 -6.92 9.91 -8.19
CA ALA A 239 -6.25 9.04 -9.14
C ALA A 239 -6.75 7.60 -9.03
N THR A 240 -6.69 6.86 -10.15
CA THR A 240 -6.87 5.40 -10.20
C THR A 240 -5.80 4.76 -11.07
N LYS A 241 -5.26 3.62 -10.65
CA LYS A 241 -4.31 2.77 -11.41
C LYS A 241 -4.77 1.31 -11.41
N GLU A 242 -4.37 0.55 -12.43
CA GLU A 242 -4.47 -0.93 -12.41
C GLU A 242 -3.54 -1.48 -11.31
N ASN A 243 -4.05 -2.38 -10.46
CA ASN A 243 -3.24 -3.08 -9.48
C ASN A 243 -2.44 -4.20 -10.16
N LYS A 244 -1.23 -3.88 -10.62
CA LYS A 244 -0.35 -4.83 -11.33
C LYS A 244 0.50 -5.67 -10.40
N TYR A 245 1.01 -5.06 -9.33
CA TYR A 245 2.10 -5.61 -8.51
C TYR A 245 1.87 -5.47 -7.00
N TRP A 246 0.76 -4.90 -6.53
CA TRP A 246 0.56 -4.56 -5.12
C TRP A 246 -0.43 -5.51 -4.45
N HIS A 247 -0.04 -6.80 -4.46
CA HIS A 247 -0.84 -7.91 -3.92
C HIS A 247 -0.19 -8.58 -2.70
N ARG A 248 1.08 -8.25 -2.39
CA ARG A 248 1.77 -8.80 -1.22
C ARG A 248 1.12 -8.29 0.06
N GLN A 249 1.33 -9.04 1.15
CA GLN A 249 0.95 -8.59 2.49
C GLN A 249 1.81 -7.39 2.89
N MET A 250 1.15 -6.30 3.26
CA MET A 250 1.79 -5.02 3.58
C MET A 250 1.40 -4.58 4.99
N ASN A 251 2.37 -4.05 5.75
CA ASN A 251 2.12 -3.43 7.05
C ASN A 251 1.66 -1.98 6.82
N LEU A 252 0.54 -1.59 7.42
CA LEU A 252 0.02 -0.22 7.38
C LEU A 252 0.90 0.69 8.24
N THR A 253 1.32 1.83 7.71
CA THR A 253 2.37 2.64 8.33
C THR A 253 2.04 4.12 8.28
N LEU A 254 2.16 4.78 9.43
CA LEU A 254 2.19 6.23 9.58
C LEU A 254 3.60 6.62 10.02
N SER A 255 4.24 7.57 9.34
CA SER A 255 5.62 7.95 9.69
C SER A 255 5.97 9.35 9.20
N GLN A 256 6.96 9.97 9.83
CA GLN A 256 7.53 11.22 9.34
C GLN A 256 8.99 11.01 8.92
N GLY A 257 9.25 11.04 7.61
CA GLY A 257 10.61 10.90 7.07
C GLY A 257 11.33 12.23 6.91
N LEU A 258 12.66 12.23 6.85
CA LEU A 258 13.42 13.42 6.45
C LEU A 258 13.41 13.58 4.93
N ARG A 259 13.54 14.83 4.49
CA ARG A 259 13.68 15.22 3.08
C ARG A 259 14.74 16.31 2.92
N ALA A 260 14.99 16.71 1.67
CA ALA A 260 15.78 17.88 1.37
C ALA A 260 15.29 19.09 2.21
N PRO A 261 16.20 19.95 2.69
CA PRO A 261 17.63 19.96 2.37
C PRO A 261 18.48 19.05 3.26
N LEU A 262 17.89 18.28 4.18
CA LEU A 262 18.62 17.43 5.13
C LEU A 262 19.17 16.14 4.52
N THR A 263 18.71 15.81 3.31
CA THR A 263 18.97 14.54 2.64
C THR A 263 19.39 14.76 1.20
N GLU A 264 20.23 13.85 0.71
CA GLU A 264 20.55 13.67 -0.70
C GLU A 264 20.04 12.30 -1.16
N PHE A 265 19.52 12.18 -2.38
CA PHE A 265 19.07 10.90 -2.92
C PHE A 265 20.04 10.42 -4.01
N ARG A 266 20.67 9.27 -3.76
CA ARG A 266 21.55 8.60 -4.73
C ARG A 266 21.53 7.10 -4.50
N CYS A 267 21.85 6.32 -5.55
CA CYS A 267 21.93 4.86 -5.48
C CYS A 267 20.66 4.19 -4.88
N ASN A 268 19.49 4.77 -5.18
CA ASN A 268 18.17 4.33 -4.70
C ASN A 268 17.93 4.43 -3.18
N GLN A 269 18.64 5.31 -2.47
CA GLN A 269 18.41 5.58 -1.05
C GLN A 269 18.78 7.01 -0.67
N PHE A 270 18.39 7.42 0.55
CA PHE A 270 18.84 8.68 1.14
C PHE A 270 20.26 8.56 1.73
N TYR A 271 21.01 9.66 1.65
CA TYR A 271 22.23 9.95 2.40
C TYR A 271 22.04 11.29 3.14
N PRO A 272 22.64 11.48 4.33
CA PRO A 272 22.56 12.76 5.03
C PRO A 272 23.30 13.82 4.22
N SER A 273 22.75 15.03 4.16
CA SER A 273 23.48 16.19 3.65
C SER A 273 24.36 16.82 4.75
N ASP A 274 25.08 17.87 4.37
CA ASP A 274 25.82 18.71 5.31
C ASP A 274 24.91 19.70 6.06
N GLN A 275 23.66 19.89 5.62
CA GLN A 275 22.70 20.78 6.29
C GLN A 275 22.04 20.08 7.49
N ARG A 276 22.36 20.56 8.70
CA ARG A 276 21.95 19.92 9.97
C ARG A 276 21.37 20.91 10.99
N PRO A 277 20.46 21.83 10.58
CA PRO A 277 19.93 22.87 11.47
C PRO A 277 19.18 22.28 12.66
N SER A 278 19.29 22.94 13.82
CA SER A 278 18.38 22.72 14.94
C SER A 278 17.08 23.51 14.80
N ALA A 279 17.13 24.67 14.12
CA ALA A 279 15.96 25.51 13.88
C ALA A 279 14.89 24.75 13.08
N GLY A 280 13.62 24.87 13.51
CA GLY A 280 12.51 24.10 12.93
C GLY A 280 12.37 22.67 13.48
N TYR A 281 13.18 22.27 14.47
CA TYR A 281 13.07 20.98 15.15
C TYR A 281 13.02 21.17 16.68
N PRO A 282 12.19 20.40 17.42
CA PRO A 282 11.34 19.32 16.94
C PRO A 282 10.16 19.82 16.09
N THR A 283 9.70 18.98 15.16
CA THR A 283 8.49 19.21 14.38
C THR A 283 7.71 17.90 14.25
N SER A 284 6.38 17.99 14.18
CA SER A 284 5.52 16.81 14.30
C SER A 284 4.36 16.85 13.32
N MET A 285 4.03 15.69 12.75
CA MET A 285 2.72 15.43 12.19
C MET A 285 1.78 14.94 13.28
N GLU A 286 0.48 15.15 13.09
CA GLU A 286 -0.58 14.62 13.95
C GLU A 286 -1.52 13.73 13.13
N VAL A 287 -1.99 12.66 13.74
CA VAL A 287 -2.98 11.73 13.18
C VAL A 287 -4.13 11.58 14.16
N ASP A 288 -5.32 11.94 13.72
CA ASP A 288 -6.55 11.86 14.49
C ASP A 288 -7.05 10.42 14.56
N TYR A 289 -7.13 9.76 13.41
CA TYR A 289 -7.45 8.33 13.32
C TYR A 289 -6.75 7.70 12.12
N VAL A 290 -6.65 6.38 12.16
CA VAL A 290 -6.41 5.53 10.99
C VAL A 290 -7.44 4.41 10.99
N ARG A 291 -8.10 4.19 9.86
CA ARG A 291 -9.18 3.21 9.74
C ARG A 291 -9.01 2.39 8.48
N THR A 292 -9.24 1.10 8.62
CA THR A 292 -9.14 0.13 7.53
C THR A 292 -10.42 -0.68 7.47
N TRP A 293 -11.04 -0.81 6.31
CA TRP A 293 -12.21 -1.65 6.10
C TRP A 293 -11.97 -2.66 4.99
N PHE A 294 -12.61 -3.82 5.13
CA PHE A 294 -12.69 -4.83 4.08
C PHE A 294 -14.14 -4.93 3.57
N LYS A 295 -14.32 -4.99 2.26
CA LYS A 295 -15.64 -5.16 1.65
C LYS A 295 -16.04 -6.63 1.66
N THR A 296 -17.25 -6.93 2.13
CA THR A 296 -17.81 -8.28 2.15
C THR A 296 -18.96 -8.41 1.16
N ASN A 297 -19.20 -9.61 0.66
CA ASN A 297 -20.33 -9.92 -0.24
C ASN A 297 -21.56 -10.42 0.56
N GLY A 298 -21.88 -9.79 1.70
CA GLY A 298 -23.07 -10.14 2.50
C GLY A 298 -22.95 -11.39 3.40
N GLY A 299 -21.74 -11.86 3.67
CA GLY A 299 -21.47 -12.92 4.66
C GLY A 299 -21.32 -12.38 6.08
N THR A 300 -21.75 -13.16 7.08
CA THR A 300 -21.60 -12.84 8.51
C THR A 300 -20.16 -13.07 8.98
N GLY A 301 -19.45 -12.00 9.29
CA GLY A 301 -18.22 -12.07 10.11
C GLY A 301 -16.94 -12.51 9.37
N PRO A 302 -15.77 -12.34 10.00
CA PRO A 302 -14.50 -12.21 9.31
C PRO A 302 -13.94 -13.58 8.97
N THR A 303 -13.72 -13.89 7.70
CA THR A 303 -12.52 -14.66 7.37
C THR A 303 -11.40 -13.65 7.26
N ASP A 304 -10.76 -13.37 8.40
CA ASP A 304 -9.40 -12.80 8.39
C ASP A 304 -8.53 -13.90 7.77
N PRO A 305 -8.09 -13.80 6.50
CA PRO A 305 -7.30 -14.83 5.84
C PRO A 305 -5.89 -14.95 6.44
N THR A 306 -5.63 -14.22 7.53
CA THR A 306 -4.37 -14.14 8.27
C THR A 306 -4.48 -14.66 9.69
N ASP A 307 -5.60 -15.31 10.09
CA ASP A 307 -5.70 -16.04 11.36
C ASP A 307 -5.41 -17.55 11.16
N PRO A 308 -4.20 -18.04 11.46
CA PRO A 308 -3.88 -19.47 11.36
C PRO A 308 -4.54 -20.35 12.44
N THR A 309 -5.44 -19.80 13.27
CA THR A 309 -6.11 -20.51 14.37
C THR A 309 -7.64 -20.57 14.25
N ASP A 310 -8.23 -20.14 13.13
CA ASP A 310 -9.68 -20.22 12.92
C ASP A 310 -10.14 -21.66 12.62
N PRO A 311 -10.94 -22.31 13.50
CA PRO A 311 -11.41 -23.67 13.32
C PRO A 311 -12.60 -23.80 12.35
N THR A 312 -13.05 -22.70 11.74
CA THR A 312 -14.18 -22.69 10.79
C THR A 312 -13.78 -22.60 9.32
N ASP A 313 -12.48 -22.61 8.99
CA ASP A 313 -12.01 -22.82 7.61
C ASP A 313 -12.26 -24.29 7.20
N PRO A 314 -13.27 -24.57 6.37
CA PRO A 314 -13.50 -25.90 5.87
C PRO A 314 -12.52 -26.08 4.71
N GLY A 315 -11.29 -26.50 5.02
CA GLY A 315 -10.21 -26.76 4.08
C GLY A 315 -10.62 -27.65 2.90
N ASN A 316 -11.28 -27.03 1.91
CA ASN A 316 -11.88 -27.69 0.77
C ASN A 316 -11.34 -27.07 -0.52
N GLY A 317 -10.03 -27.20 -0.75
CA GLY A 317 -9.37 -27.10 -2.06
C GLY A 317 -9.54 -25.81 -2.90
N ASN A 318 -10.34 -24.85 -2.45
CA ASN A 318 -10.74 -23.62 -3.11
C ASN A 318 -10.44 -22.39 -2.26
N ASP A 319 -9.81 -22.59 -1.10
CA ASP A 319 -9.49 -21.49 -0.20
C ASP A 319 -8.17 -20.87 -0.61
N CYS A 320 -8.31 -19.66 -1.12
CA CYS A 320 -7.25 -18.99 -1.85
C CYS A 320 -6.78 -17.84 -0.99
N PRO A 321 -5.48 -17.84 -0.60
CA PRO A 321 -5.00 -16.85 0.31
C PRO A 321 -5.21 -15.49 -0.32
N THR A 322 -5.54 -14.49 0.48
CA THR A 322 -5.66 -13.12 -0.05
C THR A 322 -4.32 -12.55 -0.49
N THR A 323 -3.22 -13.29 -0.33
CA THR A 323 -1.87 -12.95 -0.78
C THR A 323 -1.64 -13.25 -2.27
N TRP A 324 -0.47 -12.88 -2.79
CA TRP A 324 -0.05 -13.27 -4.13
C TRP A 324 0.15 -14.79 -4.23
N VAL A 325 -0.62 -15.42 -5.12
CA VAL A 325 -0.54 -16.85 -5.44
C VAL A 325 0.16 -17.02 -6.78
N PRO A 326 1.37 -17.62 -6.82
CA PRO A 326 2.09 -17.83 -8.06
C PRO A 326 1.38 -18.84 -8.94
N VAL A 327 1.48 -18.65 -10.26
CA VAL A 327 1.08 -19.66 -11.24
C VAL A 327 2.02 -20.86 -11.13
N THR A 328 1.45 -22.05 -10.89
CA THR A 328 2.18 -23.33 -10.85
C THR A 328 2.03 -24.11 -12.15
N GLY A 329 0.95 -23.88 -12.92
CA GLY A 329 0.72 -24.58 -14.17
C GLY A 329 -0.28 -23.88 -15.10
N VAL A 330 -0.34 -24.37 -16.33
CA VAL A 330 -1.40 -24.07 -17.28
C VAL A 330 -1.75 -25.36 -17.99
N THR A 331 -3.04 -25.56 -18.25
CA THR A 331 -3.54 -26.64 -19.10
C THR A 331 -4.40 -26.05 -20.20
N VAL A 332 -4.34 -26.65 -21.39
CA VAL A 332 -5.19 -26.27 -22.52
C VAL A 332 -5.86 -27.51 -23.09
N THR A 333 -7.16 -27.40 -23.37
CA THR A 333 -7.95 -28.47 -23.98
C THR A 333 -8.71 -27.97 -25.22
N PRO A 334 -8.91 -28.83 -26.24
CA PRO A 334 -8.40 -30.21 -26.35
C PRO A 334 -6.88 -30.25 -26.64
N ALA A 335 -6.19 -31.35 -26.32
CA ALA A 335 -4.76 -31.52 -26.61
C ALA A 335 -4.45 -31.67 -28.12
N SER A 336 -5.44 -32.11 -28.90
CA SER A 336 -5.36 -32.13 -30.35
C SER A 336 -6.74 -31.89 -31.00
N LYS A 337 -6.74 -31.37 -32.22
CA LYS A 337 -7.96 -31.20 -33.01
C LYS A 337 -7.68 -31.32 -34.50
N VAL A 338 -8.57 -32.03 -35.20
CA VAL A 338 -8.64 -32.05 -36.66
C VAL A 338 -9.73 -31.09 -37.11
N LEU A 339 -9.42 -30.22 -38.07
CA LEU A 339 -10.32 -29.20 -38.61
C LEU A 339 -10.34 -29.23 -40.13
N ALA A 340 -11.50 -28.96 -40.73
CA ALA A 340 -11.56 -28.61 -42.15
C ALA A 340 -11.13 -27.15 -42.35
N LYS A 341 -10.70 -26.80 -43.57
CA LYS A 341 -10.38 -25.41 -43.93
C LYS A 341 -11.51 -24.45 -43.54
N ASN A 342 -11.15 -23.28 -43.00
CA ASN A 342 -12.04 -22.23 -42.48
C ASN A 342 -12.83 -22.59 -41.21
N GLN A 343 -12.73 -23.81 -40.68
CA GLN A 343 -13.32 -24.12 -39.38
C GLN A 343 -12.54 -23.45 -38.25
N THR A 344 -13.23 -23.28 -37.12
CA THR A 344 -12.67 -22.71 -35.90
C THR A 344 -12.86 -23.66 -34.72
N VAL A 345 -12.00 -23.52 -33.72
CA VAL A 345 -12.15 -24.17 -32.41
C VAL A 345 -11.75 -23.19 -31.32
N SER A 346 -12.52 -23.14 -30.24
CA SER A 346 -12.14 -22.38 -29.05
C SER A 346 -11.36 -23.29 -28.11
N LEU A 347 -10.20 -22.82 -27.66
CA LEU A 347 -9.39 -23.51 -26.66
C LEU A 347 -9.91 -23.18 -25.26
N ASN A 348 -9.98 -24.20 -24.41
CA ASN A 348 -10.29 -24.01 -22.99
C ASN A 348 -8.99 -24.06 -22.18
N THR A 349 -8.59 -22.91 -21.64
CA THR A 349 -7.34 -22.75 -20.89
C THR A 349 -7.62 -22.58 -19.40
N THR A 350 -6.96 -23.40 -18.59
CA THR A 350 -7.03 -23.33 -17.13
C THR A 350 -5.64 -23.00 -16.57
N VAL A 351 -5.55 -21.97 -15.74
CA VAL A 351 -4.32 -21.60 -15.02
C VAL A 351 -4.40 -22.16 -13.60
N LEU A 352 -3.32 -22.81 -13.16
CA LEU A 352 -3.20 -23.44 -11.86
C LEU A 352 -2.22 -22.68 -10.94
N PRO A 353 -2.46 -22.64 -9.61
CA PRO A 353 -3.71 -23.10 -8.97
C PRO A 353 -4.89 -22.23 -9.42
N GLN A 354 -6.12 -22.68 -9.20
CA GLN A 354 -7.33 -21.98 -9.63
C GLN A 354 -7.40 -20.54 -9.10
N CYS A 355 -6.64 -20.18 -8.08
CA CYS A 355 -6.54 -18.80 -7.60
C CYS A 355 -5.19 -18.13 -7.76
N ALA A 356 -4.40 -18.57 -8.73
CA ALA A 356 -3.28 -17.78 -9.19
C ALA A 356 -3.71 -16.32 -9.39
N THR A 357 -2.97 -15.38 -8.79
CA THR A 357 -3.38 -13.97 -8.75
C THR A 357 -3.38 -13.34 -10.14
N ASN A 358 -2.49 -13.80 -11.03
CA ASN A 358 -2.47 -13.41 -12.44
C ASN A 358 -2.70 -14.63 -13.34
N LYS A 359 -3.90 -14.73 -13.92
CA LYS A 359 -4.29 -15.79 -14.85
C LYS A 359 -4.17 -15.40 -16.32
N LYS A 360 -3.55 -14.25 -16.64
CA LYS A 360 -3.42 -13.80 -18.03
C LYS A 360 -2.51 -14.77 -18.79
N VAL A 361 -2.98 -15.22 -19.96
CA VAL A 361 -2.24 -16.09 -20.88
C VAL A 361 -2.05 -15.40 -22.24
N THR A 362 -1.08 -15.88 -23.00
CA THR A 362 -0.85 -15.51 -24.39
C THR A 362 -0.84 -16.75 -25.27
N TYR A 363 -1.31 -16.61 -26.50
CA TYR A 363 -1.36 -17.69 -27.49
C TYR A 363 -0.42 -17.39 -28.66
N SER A 364 0.21 -18.42 -29.21
CA SER A 364 0.98 -18.32 -30.45
C SER A 364 0.80 -19.58 -31.31
N SER A 365 1.07 -19.47 -32.61
CA SER A 365 1.03 -20.60 -33.55
C SER A 365 2.42 -20.83 -34.13
N SER A 366 2.84 -22.09 -34.21
CA SER A 366 4.08 -22.46 -34.91
C SER A 366 4.00 -22.26 -36.42
N ASN A 367 2.78 -22.22 -36.99
CA ASN A 367 2.57 -21.96 -38.42
C ASN A 367 1.24 -21.23 -38.67
N ALA A 368 1.30 -19.90 -38.67
CA ALA A 368 0.16 -19.02 -38.94
C ALA A 368 -0.42 -19.12 -40.37
N THR A 369 0.27 -19.80 -41.30
CA THR A 369 -0.28 -20.09 -42.64
C THR A 369 -1.21 -21.30 -42.63
N VAL A 370 -1.04 -22.21 -41.66
CA VAL A 370 -1.86 -23.43 -41.46
C VAL A 370 -2.99 -23.15 -40.48
N ALA A 371 -2.69 -22.60 -39.30
CA ALA A 371 -3.69 -22.22 -38.30
C ALA A 371 -3.26 -20.96 -37.53
N VAL A 372 -4.20 -20.04 -37.30
CA VAL A 372 -3.97 -18.85 -36.46
C VAL A 372 -4.80 -18.91 -35.19
N VAL A 373 -4.30 -18.33 -34.12
CA VAL A 373 -5.00 -18.20 -32.84
C VAL A 373 -5.09 -16.72 -32.47
N ASN A 374 -6.26 -16.27 -31.98
CA ASN A 374 -6.44 -14.90 -31.50
C ASN A 374 -6.19 -14.77 -29.98
N SER A 375 -6.30 -13.55 -29.44
CA SER A 375 -6.09 -13.28 -28.01
C SER A 375 -7.07 -14.00 -27.09
N ASN A 376 -8.22 -14.44 -27.61
CA ASN A 376 -9.27 -15.13 -26.86
C ASN A 376 -9.13 -16.66 -26.93
N GLY A 377 -8.05 -17.19 -27.51
CA GLY A 377 -7.84 -18.62 -27.65
C GLY A 377 -8.69 -19.27 -28.74
N VAL A 378 -9.23 -18.51 -29.70
CA VAL A 378 -9.95 -19.06 -30.85
C VAL A 378 -8.98 -19.32 -31.99
N VAL A 379 -8.91 -20.58 -32.43
CA VAL A 379 -8.07 -21.04 -33.54
C VAL A 379 -8.88 -21.09 -34.82
N THR A 380 -8.36 -20.56 -35.92
CA THR A 380 -8.93 -20.64 -37.28
C THR A 380 -8.02 -21.44 -38.21
N ALA A 381 -8.54 -22.50 -38.82
CA ALA A 381 -7.85 -23.31 -39.82
C ALA A 381 -7.82 -22.61 -41.18
N ARG A 382 -6.63 -22.52 -41.81
CA ARG A 382 -6.40 -21.77 -43.05
C ARG A 382 -5.97 -22.63 -44.22
N LYS A 383 -5.01 -23.53 -44.01
CA LYS A 383 -4.41 -24.37 -45.07
C LYS A 383 -4.13 -25.76 -44.53
N ARG A 384 -4.29 -26.77 -45.39
CA ARG A 384 -3.94 -28.17 -45.09
C ARG A 384 -2.51 -28.26 -44.54
N GLY A 385 -2.34 -28.99 -43.44
CA GLY A 385 -1.06 -29.13 -42.74
C GLY A 385 -1.22 -29.24 -41.22
N ASN A 386 -0.10 -29.20 -40.51
CA ASN A 386 -0.06 -29.26 -39.05
C ASN A 386 0.47 -27.93 -38.47
N ALA A 387 -0.11 -27.50 -37.36
CA ALA A 387 0.36 -26.37 -36.56
C ALA A 387 0.25 -26.71 -35.08
N VAL A 388 1.19 -26.21 -34.27
CA VAL A 388 1.15 -26.33 -32.81
C VAL A 388 0.76 -24.96 -32.26
N ILE A 389 -0.33 -24.93 -31.50
CA ILE A 389 -0.74 -23.74 -30.76
C ILE A 389 -0.16 -23.81 -29.36
N THR A 390 0.58 -22.78 -28.96
CA THR A 390 1.24 -22.70 -27.65
C THR A 390 0.49 -21.72 -26.77
N VAL A 391 0.06 -22.16 -25.60
CA VAL A 391 -0.48 -21.31 -24.53
C VAL A 391 0.61 -21.07 -23.51
N LYS A 392 0.87 -19.81 -23.19
CA LYS A 392 1.89 -19.43 -22.21
C LYS A 392 1.30 -18.50 -21.16
N THR A 393 1.53 -18.79 -19.88
CA THR A 393 1.15 -17.86 -18.80
C THR A 393 2.09 -16.67 -18.78
N LYS A 394 1.56 -15.47 -18.50
CA LYS A 394 2.38 -14.25 -18.40
C LYS A 394 3.41 -14.34 -17.28
N ASN A 395 3.03 -14.97 -16.15
CA ASN A 395 3.90 -15.16 -15.00
C ASN A 395 4.47 -16.58 -15.00
N LYS A 396 5.79 -16.71 -14.83
CA LYS A 396 6.54 -17.99 -14.83
C LYS A 396 6.51 -18.82 -16.12
N GLY A 397 5.92 -18.27 -17.18
CA GLY A 397 6.01 -18.82 -18.53
C GLY A 397 5.60 -20.28 -18.66
N LYS A 398 4.67 -20.79 -17.82
CA LYS A 398 4.17 -22.16 -17.91
C LYS A 398 3.54 -22.34 -19.28
N VAL A 399 3.83 -23.48 -19.91
CA VAL A 399 3.46 -23.76 -21.29
C VAL A 399 2.61 -25.02 -21.33
N ASP A 400 1.55 -24.96 -22.13
CA ASP A 400 0.88 -26.15 -22.64
C ASP A 400 0.57 -25.95 -24.13
N THR A 401 0.37 -27.02 -24.87
CA THR A 401 0.27 -26.99 -26.34
C THR A 401 -0.90 -27.79 -26.88
N VAL A 402 -1.40 -27.37 -28.05
CA VAL A 402 -2.45 -28.07 -28.81
C VAL A 402 -1.97 -28.36 -30.22
N ASN A 403 -2.08 -29.62 -30.64
CA ASN A 403 -1.80 -30.04 -32.01
C ASN A 403 -3.02 -29.84 -32.91
N ILE A 404 -2.88 -29.00 -33.94
CA ILE A 404 -3.93 -28.74 -34.93
C ILE A 404 -3.54 -29.38 -36.25
N THR A 405 -4.40 -30.27 -36.75
CA THR A 405 -4.30 -30.83 -38.10
C THR A 405 -5.43 -30.26 -38.95
N VAL A 406 -5.08 -29.68 -40.09
CA VAL A 406 -6.04 -29.18 -41.08
C VAL A 406 -6.06 -30.14 -42.27
N ASN A 407 -7.24 -30.69 -42.58
CA ASN A 407 -7.45 -31.60 -43.71
C ASN A 407 -7.79 -30.87 -45.01
#